data_AF-X0SPI1-F1
#
_entry.id   AF-X0SPI1-F1
#
_cell.length_a   1.000
_cell.length_b   1.000
_cell.length_c   1.000
_cell.angle_alpha   90.00
_cell.angle_beta   90.00
_cell.angle_gamma   90.00
#
_symmetry.space_group_name_H-M   'P 1'
#
loop_
_entity.id
_entity.type
_entity.pdbx_description
1 polymer ?
#
loop_
_entity_poly.entity_id
_entity_poly.type
_entity_poly.pdbx_seq_one_letter_code
_entity_poly.pdbx_strand_id
1 'polypeptide(L)'
;MKRLWMAFAAVMIVSFLILGWVGTRIFQEMPPIPDKFVTTDGVTLVDSGEIGEGQNVWQSMGGMQVGSVWGHGSYVAPDWTADWLHREAV
;
A
#
# COMPACT_ATOMS: atom_id res chain seq x y z
N MET A 1 -27.70 -18.52 28.13
CA MET A 1 -26.96 -17.25 27.91
C MET A 1 -25.44 -17.38 28.05
N LYS A 2 -24.88 -17.92 29.15
CA LYS A 2 -23.41 -18.02 29.35
C LYS A 2 -22.66 -18.72 28.20
N ARG A 3 -23.22 -19.80 27.63
CA ARG A 3 -22.64 -20.52 26.48
C ARG A 3 -22.50 -19.65 25.22
N LEU A 4 -23.49 -18.79 24.94
CA LEU A 4 -23.46 -17.90 23.78
C LEU A 4 -22.41 -16.80 23.95
N TRP A 5 -22.29 -16.25 25.17
CA TRP A 5 -21.25 -15.27 25.50
C TRP A 5 -19.83 -15.85 25.42
N MET A 6 -19.63 -17.10 25.84
CA MET A 6 -18.35 -17.79 25.66
C MET A 6 -18.03 -18.03 24.18
N ALA A 7 -19.02 -18.44 23.38
CA ALA A 7 -18.84 -18.60 21.94
C ALA A 7 -18.50 -17.27 21.25
N PHE A 8 -19.21 -16.19 21.60
CA PHE A 8 -18.90 -14.85 21.10
C PHE A 8 -17.49 -14.41 21.48
N ALA A 9 -17.11 -14.54 22.75
CA ALA A 9 -15.76 -14.20 23.20
C ALA A 9 -14.69 -15.00 22.45
N ALA A 10 -14.92 -16.29 22.22
CA ALA A 10 -14.02 -17.13 21.45
C ALA A 10 -13.86 -16.63 20.00
N VAL A 11 -14.96 -16.31 19.32
CA VAL A 11 -14.92 -15.75 17.95
C VAL A 11 -14.14 -14.43 17.93
N MET A 12 -14.39 -13.54 18.88
CA MET A 12 -13.69 -12.26 18.97
C MET A 12 -12.19 -12.44 19.18
N ILE A 13 -11.79 -13.25 20.15
CA ILE A 13 -10.38 -13.49 20.48
C ILE A 13 -9.67 -14.12 19.28
N VAL A 14 -10.22 -15.17 18.69
CA VAL A 14 -9.60 -15.86 17.54
C VAL A 14 -9.50 -14.93 16.34
N SER A 15 -10.54 -14.14 16.04
CA SER A 15 -10.52 -13.20 14.92
C SER A 15 -9.46 -12.12 15.09
N PHE A 16 -9.35 -11.54 16.30
CA PHE A 16 -8.32 -10.53 16.58
C PHE A 16 -6.90 -11.11 16.61
N LEU A 17 -6.72 -12.35 17.08
CA LEU A 17 -5.43 -13.03 17.00
C LEU A 17 -4.99 -13.22 15.54
N ILE A 18 -5.90 -13.68 14.68
CA ILE A 18 -5.62 -13.83 13.25
C ILE A 18 -5.33 -12.47 12.62
N LEU A 19 -6.15 -11.45 12.89
CA LEU A 19 -5.96 -10.10 12.35
C LEU A 19 -4.60 -9.50 12.77
N GLY A 20 -4.23 -9.63 14.04
CA GLY A 20 -2.93 -9.17 14.55
C GLY A 20 -1.77 -9.92 13.91
N TRP A 21 -1.87 -11.26 13.81
CA TRP A 21 -0.86 -12.08 13.15
C TRP A 21 -0.67 -11.68 11.68
N VAL A 22 -1.75 -11.58 10.89
CA VAL A 22 -1.68 -11.15 9.49
C VAL A 22 -1.14 -9.71 9.38
N GLY A 23 -1.58 -8.80 10.25
CA GLY A 23 -1.08 -7.42 10.27
C GLY A 23 0.45 -7.35 10.49
N THR A 24 0.99 -8.17 11.40
CA THR A 24 2.46 -8.24 11.58
C THR A 24 3.19 -8.81 10.37
N ARG A 25 2.60 -9.79 9.68
CA ARG A 25 3.17 -10.32 8.42
C ARG A 25 3.16 -9.28 7.32
N ILE A 26 2.08 -8.53 7.16
CA ILE A 26 2.01 -7.41 6.20
C ILE A 26 3.12 -6.39 6.49
N PHE A 27 3.34 -6.04 7.76
CA PHE A 27 4.39 -5.07 8.10
C PHE A 27 5.80 -5.56 7.74
N GLN A 28 6.05 -6.86 7.89
CA GLN A 28 7.34 -7.47 7.58
C GLN A 28 7.57 -7.69 6.09
N GLU A 29 6.51 -7.95 5.33
CA GLU A 29 6.56 -8.38 3.93
C GLU A 29 6.15 -7.31 2.93
N MET A 30 5.68 -6.13 3.39
CA MET A 30 5.36 -5.04 2.48
C MET A 30 6.58 -4.66 1.63
N PRO A 31 6.39 -4.25 0.36
CA PRO A 31 7.50 -3.83 -0.48
C PRO A 31 8.31 -2.71 0.20
N PRO A 32 9.62 -2.90 0.42
CA PRO A 32 10.43 -1.85 1.02
C PRO A 32 10.56 -0.69 0.03
N ILE A 33 10.53 0.54 0.54
CA ILE A 33 10.84 1.73 -0.26
C ILE A 33 12.37 1.91 -0.23
N PRO A 34 13.07 1.74 -1.37
CA PRO A 34 14.51 1.95 -1.43
C PRO A 34 14.88 3.40 -1.10
N ASP A 35 16.06 3.62 -0.52
CA ASP A 35 16.54 4.96 -0.18
C ASP A 35 16.82 5.81 -1.43
N LYS A 36 17.38 5.21 -2.48
CA LYS A 36 17.69 5.90 -3.75
C LYS A 36 17.57 4.96 -4.94
N PHE A 37 17.33 5.54 -6.11
CA PHE A 37 17.34 4.86 -7.40
C PHE A 37 18.42 5.48 -8.25
N VAL A 38 19.39 4.68 -8.69
CA VAL A 38 20.59 5.14 -9.39
C VAL A 38 20.74 4.32 -10.67
N THR A 39 21.11 4.96 -11.77
CA THR A 39 21.44 4.27 -13.02
C THR A 39 22.71 3.46 -12.88
N THR A 40 22.97 2.55 -13.82
CA THR A 40 24.23 1.80 -13.88
C THR A 40 25.47 2.68 -14.00
N ASP A 41 25.31 3.89 -14.54
CA ASP A 41 26.39 4.86 -14.75
C ASP A 41 26.57 5.80 -13.53
N GLY A 42 25.81 5.59 -12.45
CA GLY A 42 25.92 6.36 -11.20
C GLY A 42 25.08 7.63 -11.14
N VAL A 43 24.13 7.83 -12.06
CA VAL A 43 23.23 9.01 -12.05
C VAL A 43 22.04 8.71 -11.15
N THR A 44 21.80 9.56 -10.14
CA THR A 44 20.61 9.46 -9.29
C THR A 44 19.36 9.88 -10.07
N LEU A 45 18.35 9.00 -10.11
CA LEU A 45 17.03 9.26 -10.72
C LEU A 45 15.98 9.65 -9.69
N VAL A 46 16.01 9.01 -8.52
CA VAL A 46 15.12 9.29 -7.39
C VAL A 46 15.99 9.31 -6.15
N ASP A 47 16.05 10.45 -5.48
CA ASP A 47 16.84 10.65 -4.26
C ASP A 47 16.04 10.30 -2.99
N SER A 48 16.73 10.30 -1.85
CA SER A 48 16.15 9.97 -0.56
C SER A 48 15.00 10.91 -0.20
N GLY A 49 13.86 10.32 0.16
CA GLY A 49 12.65 11.03 0.55
C GLY A 49 11.72 11.43 -0.60
N GLU A 50 12.19 11.45 -1.86
CA GLU A 50 11.38 11.92 -3.00
C GLU A 50 10.13 11.07 -3.23
N ILE A 51 10.18 9.75 -2.99
CA ILE A 51 8.98 8.88 -3.07
C ILE A 51 7.93 9.31 -2.05
N GLY A 52 8.35 9.59 -0.81
CA GLY A 52 7.44 10.04 0.26
C GLY A 52 6.85 11.42 -0.04
N GLU A 53 7.66 12.34 -0.56
CA GLU A 53 7.19 13.65 -1.01
C GLU A 53 6.21 13.54 -2.18
N GLY A 54 6.50 12.70 -3.17
CA GLY A 54 5.60 12.39 -4.28
C GLY A 54 4.27 11.80 -3.81
N GLN A 55 4.30 10.92 -2.80
CA GLN A 55 3.08 10.41 -2.17
C GLN A 55 2.27 11.54 -1.50
N ASN A 56 2.91 12.47 -0.80
CA ASN A 56 2.24 13.62 -0.19
C ASN A 56 1.60 14.52 -1.27
N VAL A 57 2.30 14.77 -2.37
CA VAL A 57 1.76 15.53 -3.51
C VAL A 57 0.56 14.81 -4.12
N TRP A 58 0.65 13.50 -4.37
CA TRP A 58 -0.49 12.70 -4.85
C TRP A 58 -1.70 12.78 -3.91
N GLN A 59 -1.50 12.66 -2.60
CA GLN A 59 -2.57 12.83 -1.60
C GLN A 59 -3.18 14.24 -1.66
N SER A 60 -2.36 15.28 -1.82
CA SER A 60 -2.82 16.68 -1.88
C SER A 60 -3.65 17.00 -3.14
N MET A 61 -3.39 16.29 -4.25
CA MET A 61 -4.13 16.44 -5.51
C MET A 61 -5.44 15.65 -5.55
N GLY A 62 -5.84 15.02 -4.43
CA GLY A 62 -7.07 14.24 -4.31
C GLY A 62 -6.84 12.72 -4.25
N GLY A 63 -5.62 12.26 -4.49
CA GLY A 63 -5.20 10.86 -4.32
C GLY A 63 -6.15 9.85 -4.97
N MET A 64 -6.69 8.96 -4.14
CA MET A 64 -7.65 7.92 -4.53
C MET A 64 -8.99 8.43 -5.05
N GLN A 65 -9.29 9.73 -4.98
CA GLN A 65 -10.51 10.29 -5.56
C GLN A 65 -10.37 10.55 -7.07
N VAL A 66 -9.13 10.73 -7.55
CA VAL A 66 -8.85 11.03 -8.96
C VAL A 66 -8.81 9.75 -9.80
N GLY A 67 -8.05 8.75 -9.33
CA GLY A 67 -7.93 7.44 -9.95
C GLY A 67 -7.53 6.40 -8.90
N SER A 68 -6.93 5.28 -9.34
CA SER A 68 -6.50 4.20 -8.45
C SER A 68 -4.98 4.00 -8.43
N VAL A 69 -4.49 3.43 -7.33
CA VAL A 69 -3.13 2.90 -7.18
C VAL A 69 -3.27 1.51 -6.57
N TRP A 70 -2.63 0.50 -7.16
CA TRP A 70 -2.80 -0.91 -6.78
C TRP A 70 -4.28 -1.35 -6.71
N GLY A 71 -5.10 -0.86 -7.65
CA GLY A 71 -6.53 -1.14 -7.74
C GLY A 71 -7.41 -0.47 -6.69
N HIS A 72 -6.83 0.35 -5.80
CA HIS A 72 -7.57 1.07 -4.76
C HIS A 72 -7.72 2.54 -5.16
N GLY A 73 -8.96 2.98 -5.34
CA GLY A 73 -9.30 4.37 -5.61
C GLY A 73 -10.56 4.50 -6.45
N SER A 74 -10.66 5.61 -7.19
CA SER A 74 -11.79 5.88 -8.07
C SER A 74 -11.55 5.30 -9.47
N TYR A 75 -12.63 5.24 -10.25
CA TYR A 75 -12.63 4.65 -11.59
C TYR A 75 -12.79 5.70 -12.70
N VAL A 76 -12.59 6.98 -12.38
CA VAL A 76 -12.71 8.08 -13.36
C VAL A 76 -11.42 8.18 -14.18
N ALA A 77 -10.27 8.30 -13.51
CA ALA A 77 -8.95 8.21 -14.12
C ALA A 77 -8.45 6.74 -14.09
N PRO A 78 -7.34 6.39 -14.77
CA PRO A 78 -6.83 5.02 -14.78
C PRO A 78 -6.27 4.61 -13.40
N ASP A 79 -5.88 3.33 -13.29
CA ASP A 79 -4.96 2.91 -12.25
C ASP A 79 -3.54 3.36 -12.64
N TRP A 80 -2.94 4.23 -11.83
CA TRP A 80 -1.65 4.83 -12.14
C TRP A 80 -0.51 3.81 -12.09
N THR A 81 -0.60 2.77 -11.25
CA THR A 81 0.40 1.70 -11.24
C THR A 81 0.37 0.92 -12.56
N ALA A 82 -0.82 0.56 -13.03
CA ALA A 82 -0.98 -0.18 -14.27
C ALA A 82 -0.62 0.66 -15.51
N ASP A 83 -1.09 1.91 -15.59
CA ASP A 83 -0.81 2.80 -16.73
C ASP A 83 0.68 3.15 -16.81
N TRP A 84 1.34 3.44 -15.68
CA TRP A 84 2.78 3.69 -15.65
C TRP A 84 3.57 2.45 -16.09
N LEU A 85 3.28 1.29 -15.49
CA LEU A 85 3.99 0.05 -15.81
C LEU A 85 3.84 -0.34 -17.28
N HIS A 86 2.65 -0.13 -17.86
CA HIS A 86 2.43 -0.40 -19.28
C HIS A 86 3.28 0.50 -20.18
N ARG A 87 3.33 1.81 -19.88
CA ARG A 87 4.12 2.79 -20.64
C ARG A 87 5.63 2.58 -20.48
N GLU A 88 6.07 2.06 -19.34
CA GLU A 88 7.46 1.74 -19.09
C GLU A 88 7.91 0.47 -19.84
N ALA A 89 7.00 -0.51 -19.97
CA ALA A 89 7.31 -1.81 -20.56
C ALA A 89 7.24 -1.86 -22.09
N VAL A 90 6.64 -0.87 -22.75
CA VAL A 90 6.40 -0.82 -24.21
C VAL A 90 7.16 0.34 -24.84
#